data_AF-A0A8K0QT93-F1
#
_entry.id   AF-A0A8K0QT93-F1
#
_cell.length_a   1.000
_cell.length_b   1.000
_cell.length_c   1.000
_cell.angle_alpha   90.00
_cell.angle_beta   90.00
_cell.angle_gamma   90.00
#
_symmetry.space_group_name_H-M   'P 1'
#
loop_
_entity.id
_entity.type
_entity.pdbx_description
1 polymer ?
#
loop_
_entity_poly.entity_id
_entity_poly.type
_entity_poly.pdbx_seq_one_letter_code
_entity_poly.pdbx_strand_id
1 'polypeptide(L)'
;MARGFGSVRGITIGIVLLFSSFVRPLETPLRLVLQDESKLAYEVDNQNAAHGTPALESLPAAHDSSQPSSNHGPILTTDNAVHNLNQALSVLQYEYFSLWLGKWTTAIDWTAAVTSTYISATLTTLSRSFRYRSASSTPEDAIASQTIENTINRYFGQTTAFYYGEEAFAIRMQAFDDMLWVVLEWLESIRFIDSHSSAHHAGSWHGQQFIPPFAHRARVFYDLATQGWDWRLCGGGMTWNPRLLPYKNAITNELWITASVQMYLDFPGDANHSPFISAEDTPKECLSTPDLCEHFQATDFGRQRGKYDPIFRQNAINGYEWLANIGMRNEQGLYTDGFHIRDYRTNHSLTTCNERNEMVYSYNQGVILSGLRGLWEATGNATYLEDGYELIGNVIKATGWKTRKDPDKWHGLGSRGILTERCDPSGSCNQDGQTFKGIFFHHLIAFCESLPLEAVKEGSTFAASRELAERHRKKCDKYTAWVVHNARAALGTRDKKGRFGSWWGAAVKSEGVYDVDVEDVEDVEGAVDYRNDASALGRLDVLLDGHETRDKGGFLEDDITSEDLNDRGRGRTVETQGVGLSVVRAMVEFLRWRRNGSKDVD
;
A
#
# COMPACT_ATOMS: atom_id res chain seq x y z
N MET A 1 13.19 -16.99 71.93
CA MET A 1 13.58 -16.57 73.29
C MET A 1 13.35 -15.07 73.43
N ALA A 2 12.97 -14.65 74.63
CA ALA A 2 12.32 -13.37 74.90
C ALA A 2 13.29 -12.23 75.26
N ARG A 3 12.80 -10.99 75.03
CA ARG A 3 12.93 -9.75 75.83
C ARG A 3 14.15 -8.80 75.71
N GLY A 4 13.82 -7.50 75.65
CA GLY A 4 14.51 -6.37 76.32
C GLY A 4 14.62 -5.11 75.43
N PHE A 5 13.65 -4.19 75.34
CA PHE A 5 13.29 -3.03 76.19
C PHE A 5 14.31 -1.87 76.32
N GLY A 6 13.84 -0.63 76.00
CA GLY A 6 14.38 0.70 76.36
C GLY A 6 14.33 1.68 75.17
N SER A 7 13.36 2.59 74.93
CA SER A 7 12.78 3.71 75.73
C SER A 7 13.84 4.76 76.16
N VAL A 8 13.75 6.10 76.03
CA VAL A 8 12.90 7.14 75.41
C VAL A 8 13.52 8.53 75.81
N ARG A 9 13.16 9.63 75.12
CA ARG A 9 13.28 11.11 75.45
C ARG A 9 14.64 11.79 75.23
N GLY A 10 14.75 13.03 74.73
CA GLY A 10 13.83 14.12 74.32
C GLY A 10 14.69 15.30 73.80
N ILE A 11 14.43 15.90 72.63
CA ILE A 11 13.63 17.13 72.33
C ILE A 11 13.93 18.34 73.21
N THR A 12 14.45 19.44 72.61
CA THR A 12 14.05 20.88 72.82
C THR A 12 14.55 21.76 71.63
N ILE A 13 13.74 22.19 70.65
CA ILE A 13 12.95 23.46 70.44
C ILE A 13 13.64 24.54 69.58
N GLY A 14 12.87 25.12 68.62
CA GLY A 14 12.98 26.52 68.15
C GLY A 14 12.85 26.75 66.63
N ILE A 15 11.66 26.69 66.00
CA ILE A 15 10.72 27.82 65.66
C ILE A 15 11.17 28.59 64.38
N VAL A 16 10.44 28.65 63.24
CA VAL A 16 9.23 29.47 62.88
C VAL A 16 8.60 28.96 61.55
N LEU A 17 7.36 28.43 61.54
CA LEU A 17 6.05 28.95 61.02
C LEU A 17 5.90 29.09 59.48
N LEU A 18 5.11 28.20 58.82
CA LEU A 18 3.68 28.29 58.39
C LEU A 18 3.47 29.04 57.05
N PHE A 19 2.76 28.52 56.04
CA PHE A 19 1.32 28.22 56.05
C PHE A 19 0.89 27.10 55.06
N SER A 20 -0.20 26.43 55.43
CA SER A 20 -0.90 25.31 54.80
C SER A 20 -2.04 25.72 53.86
N SER A 21 -2.37 24.85 52.88
CA SER A 21 -3.75 24.64 52.40
C SER A 21 -4.01 23.18 51.98
N PHE A 22 -4.72 22.47 52.86
CA PHE A 22 -5.64 21.34 52.74
C PHE A 22 -5.75 20.48 51.45
N VAL A 23 -5.50 19.17 51.62
CA VAL A 23 -6.28 18.08 51.00
C VAL A 23 -6.60 17.05 52.09
N ARG A 24 -7.88 16.70 52.29
CA ARG A 24 -8.31 15.54 53.08
C ARG A 24 -8.95 14.50 52.15
N PRO A 25 -8.75 13.19 52.41
CA PRO A 25 -9.37 12.11 51.66
C PRO A 25 -10.75 11.76 52.24
N LEU A 26 -11.67 11.32 51.38
CA LEU A 26 -12.92 10.67 51.80
C LEU A 26 -13.04 9.34 51.03
N GLU A 27 -12.84 8.26 51.77
CA GLU A 27 -13.27 6.91 51.42
C GLU A 27 -14.77 6.78 51.69
N THR A 28 -15.55 6.27 50.73
CA THR A 28 -16.72 5.39 50.95
C THR A 28 -17.17 4.77 49.62
N PRO A 29 -17.76 3.55 49.63
CA PRO A 29 -17.73 2.61 48.51
C PRO A 29 -18.89 2.83 47.54
N LEU A 30 -18.62 2.82 46.23
CA LEU A 30 -19.69 2.76 45.22
C LEU A 30 -20.01 1.30 44.87
N ARG A 31 -21.28 0.95 45.05
CA ARG A 31 -21.94 -0.26 44.55
C ARG A 31 -21.75 -0.37 43.03
N LEU A 32 -21.39 -1.58 42.57
CA LEU A 32 -21.57 -2.00 41.17
C LEU A 32 -23.05 -1.90 40.80
N VAL A 33 -23.34 -1.00 39.86
CA VAL A 33 -24.54 -1.05 39.02
C VAL A 33 -24.02 -1.26 37.60
N LEU A 34 -24.28 -2.44 37.05
CA LEU A 34 -24.08 -2.73 35.63
C LEU A 34 -25.11 -1.88 34.86
N GLN A 35 -24.64 -0.81 34.22
CA GLN A 35 -25.39 -0.07 33.23
C GLN A 35 -24.58 0.00 31.94
N ASP A 36 -25.30 -0.32 30.87
CA ASP A 36 -24.91 -0.48 29.48
C ASP A 36 -24.28 0.82 28.91
N GLU A 37 -22.96 0.84 28.68
CA GLU A 37 -22.24 1.97 28.07
C GLU A 37 -22.05 1.81 26.55
N SER A 38 -23.08 1.36 25.84
CA SER A 38 -23.20 1.64 24.40
C SER A 38 -23.85 3.03 24.22
N LYS A 39 -23.05 4.10 24.29
CA LYS A 39 -23.30 5.46 23.73
C LYS A 39 -22.55 6.52 24.55
N LEU A 40 -21.29 6.77 24.21
CA LEU A 40 -20.75 8.13 24.25
C LEU A 40 -19.52 8.23 23.32
N ALA A 41 -19.74 7.95 22.03
CA ALA A 41 -18.84 8.39 20.98
C ALA A 41 -19.24 9.82 20.59
N TYR A 42 -18.28 10.74 20.63
CA TYR A 42 -18.43 12.13 20.22
C TYR A 42 -18.76 12.16 18.71
N GLU A 43 -20.00 12.48 18.34
CA GLU A 43 -20.38 12.85 16.97
C GLU A 43 -19.75 14.21 16.64
N VAL A 44 -18.94 14.27 15.59
CA VAL A 44 -18.36 15.53 15.06
C VAL A 44 -19.19 15.98 13.86
N ASP A 45 -20.44 16.32 14.10
CA ASP A 45 -21.24 17.13 13.18
C ASP A 45 -21.31 18.54 13.76
N ASN A 46 -20.74 19.51 13.03
CA ASN A 46 -20.64 20.95 13.32
C ASN A 46 -19.42 21.46 14.10
N GLN A 47 -18.23 21.38 13.47
CA GLN A 47 -17.21 22.41 13.68
C GLN A 47 -16.70 22.94 12.35
N ASN A 48 -17.44 23.92 11.80
CA ASN A 48 -16.89 24.85 10.81
C ASN A 48 -15.84 25.73 11.51
N ALA A 49 -14.61 25.24 11.60
CA ALA A 49 -13.46 26.04 11.99
C ALA A 49 -13.04 26.92 10.80
N ALA A 50 -12.98 28.23 11.04
CA ALA A 50 -12.65 29.24 10.06
C ALA A 50 -11.32 28.93 9.36
N HIS A 51 -11.38 28.61 8.06
CA HIS A 51 -10.22 28.62 7.18
C HIS A 51 -9.73 30.07 7.01
N GLY A 52 -8.80 30.48 7.86
CA GLY A 52 -7.99 31.67 7.61
C GLY A 52 -7.09 31.41 6.40
N THR A 53 -7.35 32.10 5.30
CA THR A 53 -6.56 32.12 4.08
C THR A 53 -5.20 32.78 4.29
N PRO A 54 -4.07 32.12 3.97
CA PRO A 54 -2.95 32.80 3.33
C PRO A 54 -3.20 32.74 1.82
N ALA A 55 -3.31 33.90 1.20
CA ALA A 55 -3.50 34.04 -0.23
C ALA A 55 -2.43 33.24 -1.00
N LEU A 56 -2.88 32.37 -1.89
CA LEU A 56 -2.06 31.85 -2.99
C LEU A 56 -1.62 33.07 -3.81
N GLU A 57 -0.33 33.38 -3.86
CA GLU A 57 0.19 34.28 -4.89
C GLU A 57 -0.25 33.74 -6.24
N SER A 58 -1.00 34.57 -6.96
CA SER A 58 -1.57 34.28 -8.27
C SER A 58 -0.48 33.86 -9.24
N LEU A 59 -0.48 32.59 -9.63
CA LEU A 59 0.22 32.12 -10.82
C LEU A 59 -0.43 32.76 -12.06
N PRO A 60 0.34 33.23 -13.06
CA PRO A 60 -0.21 33.97 -14.19
C PRO A 60 -1.22 33.12 -14.97
N ALA A 61 -2.39 33.70 -15.22
CA ALA A 61 -3.40 33.12 -16.10
C ALA A 61 -2.78 32.82 -17.48
N ALA A 62 -2.96 31.59 -17.94
CA ALA A 62 -2.64 31.21 -19.30
C ALA A 62 -3.47 32.11 -20.25
N HIS A 63 -2.77 32.94 -21.02
CA HIS A 63 -3.38 33.75 -22.06
C HIS A 63 -3.98 32.81 -23.13
N ASP A 64 -5.29 32.92 -23.27
CA ASP A 64 -6.07 32.36 -24.36
C ASP A 64 -5.51 32.84 -25.71
N SER A 65 -5.06 31.89 -26.54
CA SER A 65 -4.75 32.15 -27.94
C SER A 65 -5.18 30.95 -28.79
N SER A 66 -6.34 31.14 -29.44
CA SER A 66 -6.72 30.65 -30.77
C SER A 66 -6.39 29.21 -31.12
N GLN A 67 -7.43 28.38 -31.20
CA GLN A 67 -7.39 27.06 -31.82
C GLN A 67 -6.80 27.08 -33.24
N PRO A 68 -5.98 26.07 -33.57
CA PRO A 68 -5.97 25.48 -34.89
C PRO A 68 -6.46 24.03 -34.81
N SER A 69 -7.47 23.74 -35.62
CA SER A 69 -7.93 22.40 -35.97
C SER A 69 -6.75 21.53 -36.47
N SER A 70 -6.31 20.55 -35.69
CA SER A 70 -5.54 19.41 -36.20
C SER A 70 -5.74 18.18 -35.31
N ASN A 71 -5.95 17.03 -35.95
CA ASN A 71 -6.42 15.76 -35.38
C ASN A 71 -5.34 14.99 -34.59
N HIS A 72 -4.45 15.68 -33.88
CA HIS A 72 -3.42 15.08 -33.05
C HIS A 72 -3.38 15.77 -31.69
N GLY A 73 -3.83 15.06 -30.64
CA GLY A 73 -3.72 15.53 -29.26
C GLY A 73 -2.28 15.90 -28.90
N PRO A 74 -2.06 16.77 -27.89
CA PRO A 74 -0.75 17.30 -27.57
C PRO A 74 0.27 16.19 -27.33
N ILE A 75 1.47 16.33 -27.93
CA ILE A 75 2.58 15.42 -27.74
C ILE A 75 2.93 15.39 -26.25
N LEU A 76 2.70 14.24 -25.61
CA LEU A 76 2.96 14.08 -24.18
C LEU A 76 4.47 13.92 -23.96
N THR A 77 5.10 14.95 -23.41
CA THR A 77 6.51 14.93 -23.00
C THR A 77 6.67 14.35 -21.59
N THR A 78 7.87 13.88 -21.23
CA THR A 78 8.20 13.48 -19.85
C THR A 78 7.94 14.63 -18.87
N ASP A 79 8.22 15.87 -19.25
CA ASP A 79 8.05 17.04 -18.39
C ASP A 79 6.57 17.30 -18.07
N ASN A 80 5.68 17.16 -19.07
CA ASN A 80 4.23 17.23 -18.86
C ASN A 80 3.74 16.10 -17.95
N ALA A 81 4.31 14.90 -18.06
CA ALA A 81 3.97 13.78 -17.19
C ALA A 81 4.39 14.04 -15.73
N VAL A 82 5.59 14.58 -15.50
CA VAL A 82 6.08 14.96 -14.15
C VAL A 82 5.23 16.09 -13.56
N HIS A 83 4.80 17.06 -14.37
CA HIS A 83 3.87 18.10 -13.92
C HIS A 83 2.54 17.51 -13.43
N ASN A 84 1.93 16.60 -14.20
CA ASN A 84 0.70 15.92 -13.77
C ASN A 84 0.91 15.07 -12.51
N LEU A 85 2.09 14.45 -12.35
CA LEU A 85 2.45 13.70 -11.14
C LEU A 85 2.47 14.61 -9.91
N ASN A 86 3.14 15.76 -10.01
CA ASN A 86 3.18 16.75 -8.93
C ASN A 86 1.79 17.28 -8.58
N GLN A 87 0.94 17.53 -9.58
CA GLN A 87 -0.45 17.94 -9.33
C GLN A 87 -1.25 16.84 -8.60
N ALA A 88 -1.14 15.58 -9.04
CA ALA A 88 -1.82 14.45 -8.41
C ALA A 88 -1.39 14.28 -6.94
N LEU A 89 -0.09 14.39 -6.66
CA LEU A 89 0.46 14.33 -5.30
C LEU A 89 -0.02 15.50 -4.45
N SER A 90 -0.04 16.71 -5.02
CA SER A 90 -0.53 17.90 -4.33
C SER A 90 -2.00 17.77 -3.96
N VAL A 91 -2.86 17.29 -4.87
CA VAL A 91 -4.28 17.08 -4.58
C VAL A 91 -4.48 16.01 -3.51
N LEU A 92 -3.73 14.89 -3.58
CA LEU A 92 -3.79 13.83 -2.55
C LEU A 92 -3.53 14.40 -1.16
N GLN A 93 -2.46 15.20 -1.03
CA GLN A 93 -2.06 15.73 0.26
C GLN A 93 -2.86 16.95 0.71
N TYR A 94 -3.39 17.75 -0.23
CA TYR A 94 -4.15 18.95 0.11
C TYR A 94 -5.60 18.64 0.47
N GLU A 95 -6.28 17.80 -0.33
CA GLU A 95 -7.71 17.50 -0.14
C GLU A 95 -7.93 16.43 0.94
N TYR A 96 -7.01 15.47 1.09
CA TYR A 96 -7.29 14.26 1.87
C TYR A 96 -6.42 14.06 3.12
N PHE A 97 -5.28 14.74 3.25
CA PHE A 97 -4.37 14.52 4.40
C PHE A 97 -4.57 15.57 5.49
N SER A 98 -4.95 15.10 6.68
CA SER A 98 -5.07 15.95 7.87
C SER A 98 -3.73 16.02 8.59
N LEU A 99 -2.93 17.06 8.30
CA LEU A 99 -1.56 17.20 8.85
C LEU A 99 -1.52 17.15 10.39
N TRP A 100 -2.50 17.73 11.08
CA TRP A 100 -2.52 17.75 12.56
C TRP A 100 -2.86 16.39 13.19
N LEU A 101 -3.49 15.49 12.44
CA LEU A 101 -3.71 14.10 12.86
C LEU A 101 -2.62 13.18 12.33
N GLY A 102 -1.87 13.63 11.31
CA GLY A 102 -0.96 12.77 10.56
C GLY A 102 -1.70 11.63 9.88
N LYS A 103 -2.89 11.83 9.29
CA LYS A 103 -3.59 10.74 8.59
C LYS A 103 -4.55 11.20 7.49
N TRP A 104 -4.85 10.28 6.57
CA TRP A 104 -5.99 10.38 5.66
C TRP A 104 -7.24 9.91 6.39
N THR A 105 -8.06 10.83 6.86
CA THR A 105 -9.17 10.52 7.79
C THR A 105 -10.30 9.71 7.17
N THR A 106 -10.38 9.64 5.85
CA THR A 106 -11.38 8.86 5.11
C THR A 106 -10.83 7.55 4.57
N ALA A 107 -9.53 7.29 4.69
CA ALA A 107 -8.93 6.00 4.36
C ALA A 107 -9.20 5.00 5.49
N ILE A 108 -9.36 3.73 5.15
CA ILE A 108 -9.29 2.64 6.12
C ILE A 108 -7.84 2.21 6.30
N ASP A 109 -7.55 1.47 7.37
CA ASP A 109 -6.18 1.26 7.85
C ASP A 109 -5.22 0.73 6.76
N TRP A 110 -5.58 -0.35 6.07
CA TRP A 110 -4.70 -0.91 5.03
C TRP A 110 -4.63 -0.03 3.77
N THR A 111 -5.71 0.69 3.41
CA THR A 111 -5.66 1.63 2.25
C THR A 111 -4.85 2.88 2.58
N ALA A 112 -4.74 3.25 3.86
CA ALA A 112 -3.85 4.31 4.32
C ALA A 112 -2.36 3.88 4.19
N ALA A 113 -2.02 2.64 4.57
CA ALA A 113 -0.68 2.08 4.36
C ALA A 113 -0.29 2.04 2.87
N VAL A 114 -1.23 1.65 2.00
CA VAL A 114 -1.03 1.68 0.53
C VAL A 114 -0.87 3.12 0.02
N THR A 115 -1.68 4.07 0.51
CA THR A 115 -1.54 5.49 0.15
C THR A 115 -0.17 6.04 0.55
N SER A 116 0.31 5.72 1.74
CA SER A 116 1.66 6.08 2.22
C SER A 116 2.76 5.47 1.34
N THR A 117 2.59 4.22 0.93
CA THR A 117 3.47 3.54 -0.06
C THR A 117 3.56 4.34 -1.36
N TYR A 118 2.42 4.81 -1.89
CA TYR A 118 2.43 5.63 -3.11
C TYR A 118 3.18 6.95 -2.95
N ILE A 119 3.15 7.57 -1.77
CA ILE A 119 3.89 8.80 -1.51
C ILE A 119 5.38 8.53 -1.52
N SER A 120 5.89 7.60 -0.70
CA SER A 120 7.31 7.24 -0.66
C SER A 120 7.83 6.84 -2.05
N ALA A 121 7.05 6.05 -2.79
CA ALA A 121 7.37 5.64 -4.16
C ALA A 121 7.39 6.83 -5.14
N THR A 122 6.48 7.79 -4.98
CA THR A 122 6.44 9.02 -5.79
C THR A 122 7.61 9.93 -5.46
N LEU A 123 8.01 10.06 -4.20
CA LEU A 123 9.19 10.84 -3.79
C LEU A 123 10.47 10.25 -4.40
N THR A 124 10.57 8.92 -4.49
CA THR A 124 11.65 8.25 -5.24
C THR A 124 11.64 8.67 -6.72
N THR A 125 10.47 8.65 -7.38
CA THR A 125 10.34 9.08 -8.76
C THR A 125 10.73 10.55 -8.95
N LEU A 126 10.29 11.45 -8.07
CA LEU A 126 10.65 12.87 -8.13
C LEU A 126 12.15 13.07 -7.90
N SER A 127 12.71 12.42 -6.89
CA SER A 127 14.14 12.47 -6.58
C SER A 127 15.01 11.98 -7.74
N ARG A 128 14.57 10.98 -8.51
CA ARG A 128 15.30 10.48 -9.68
C ARG A 128 15.04 11.32 -10.94
N SER A 129 13.87 11.93 -11.06
CA SER A 129 13.44 12.67 -12.26
C SER A 129 14.28 13.92 -12.51
N PHE A 130 14.91 14.43 -11.46
CA PHE A 130 15.81 15.57 -11.55
C PHE A 130 17.21 15.17 -11.11
N ARG A 131 18.20 15.54 -11.92
CA ARG A 131 19.60 15.35 -11.55
C ARG A 131 20.01 16.56 -10.72
N TYR A 132 20.18 16.40 -9.41
CA TYR A 132 21.06 17.29 -8.66
C TYR A 132 22.44 17.21 -9.31
N ARG A 133 22.86 18.22 -10.07
CA ARG A 133 24.20 18.19 -10.67
C ARG A 133 24.91 19.53 -10.54
N SER A 134 25.89 19.47 -9.63
CA SER A 134 27.25 20.07 -9.57
C SER A 134 27.44 21.58 -9.75
N ALA A 135 28.52 22.08 -9.15
CA ALA A 135 28.98 23.46 -8.97
C ALA A 135 29.15 24.32 -10.26
N SER A 136 28.71 23.82 -11.41
CA SER A 136 28.64 24.52 -12.70
C SER A 136 27.20 24.73 -13.20
N SER A 137 26.21 24.64 -12.31
CA SER A 137 24.79 24.82 -12.61
C SER A 137 24.45 26.29 -12.87
N THR A 138 23.54 26.56 -13.81
CA THR A 138 22.97 27.89 -13.98
C THR A 138 22.13 28.26 -12.74
N PRO A 139 21.86 29.56 -12.48
CA PRO A 139 20.96 29.95 -11.39
C PRO A 139 19.57 29.29 -11.49
N GLU A 140 19.08 29.05 -12.70
CA GLU A 140 17.78 28.40 -12.95
C GLU A 140 17.78 26.94 -12.50
N ASP A 141 18.86 26.20 -12.79
CA ASP A 141 19.01 24.79 -12.37
C ASP A 141 19.09 24.65 -10.84
N ALA A 142 19.73 25.62 -10.18
CA ALA A 142 19.83 25.66 -8.71
C ALA A 142 18.45 25.90 -8.07
N ILE A 143 17.66 26.82 -8.62
CA ILE A 143 16.29 27.10 -8.16
C ILE A 143 15.38 25.88 -8.38
N ALA A 144 15.48 25.23 -9.54
CA ALA A 144 14.69 24.03 -9.82
C ALA A 144 15.02 22.91 -8.81
N SER A 145 16.32 22.64 -8.60
CA SER A 145 16.78 21.63 -7.63
C SER A 145 16.27 21.92 -6.22
N GLN A 146 16.38 23.18 -5.76
CA GLN A 146 15.88 23.59 -4.45
C GLN A 146 14.35 23.44 -4.32
N THR A 147 13.61 23.74 -5.38
CA THR A 147 12.15 23.59 -5.39
C THR A 147 11.75 22.14 -5.18
N ILE A 148 12.43 21.21 -5.86
CA ILE A 148 12.20 19.78 -5.72
C ILE A 148 12.57 19.29 -4.33
N GLU A 149 13.69 19.77 -3.77
CA GLU A 149 14.07 19.44 -2.39
C GLU A 149 12.99 19.86 -1.39
N ASN A 150 12.47 21.07 -1.56
CA ASN A 150 11.41 21.59 -0.70
C ASN A 150 10.14 20.75 -0.84
N THR A 151 9.80 20.30 -2.06
CA THR A 151 8.70 19.38 -2.31
C THR A 151 8.93 18.03 -1.63
N ILE A 152 10.12 17.45 -1.77
CA ILE A 152 10.50 16.18 -1.16
C ILE A 152 10.40 16.27 0.36
N ASN A 153 11.02 17.30 0.95
CA ASN A 153 11.04 17.49 2.40
C ASN A 153 9.65 17.78 2.96
N ARG A 154 8.80 18.52 2.23
CA ARG A 154 7.40 18.75 2.61
C ARG A 154 6.63 17.44 2.74
N TYR A 155 6.68 16.60 1.71
CA TYR A 155 5.89 15.37 1.68
C TYR A 155 6.50 14.26 2.52
N PHE A 156 7.82 14.20 2.64
CA PHE A 156 8.49 13.33 3.63
C PHE A 156 8.10 13.72 5.07
N GLY A 157 8.00 15.02 5.37
CA GLY A 157 7.45 15.51 6.64
C GLY A 157 6.01 15.02 6.90
N GLN A 158 5.21 14.83 5.85
CA GLN A 158 3.86 14.27 5.96
C GLN A 158 3.87 12.75 6.16
N THR A 159 4.76 12.01 5.48
CA THR A 159 4.98 10.57 5.72
C THR A 159 5.44 10.30 7.15
N THR A 160 6.34 11.13 7.69
CA THR A 160 6.78 11.02 9.09
C THR A 160 5.69 11.37 10.09
N ALA A 161 4.81 12.34 9.78
CA ALA A 161 3.60 12.55 10.56
C ALA A 161 2.66 11.33 10.50
N PHE A 162 2.52 10.70 9.32
CA PHE A 162 1.74 9.49 9.14
C PHE A 162 2.22 8.31 9.97
N TYR A 163 3.54 8.12 10.11
CA TYR A 163 4.08 7.08 11.00
C TYR A 163 3.49 7.15 12.43
N TYR A 164 3.24 8.36 12.96
CA TYR A 164 2.65 8.53 14.29
C TYR A 164 1.12 8.54 14.28
N GLY A 165 0.49 8.90 13.16
CA GLY A 165 -0.97 8.93 13.00
C GLY A 165 -1.59 7.62 12.50
N GLU A 166 -0.77 6.68 12.01
CA GLU A 166 -1.20 5.34 11.60
C GLU A 166 -1.73 4.55 12.80
N GLU A 167 -2.88 3.89 12.63
CA GLU A 167 -3.55 3.09 13.67
C GLU A 167 -2.85 1.72 13.90
N ALA A 168 -1.52 1.74 13.99
CA ALA A 168 -0.64 0.56 14.01
C ALA A 168 -0.83 -0.36 15.24
N PHE A 169 -1.66 0.01 16.21
CA PHE A 169 -2.10 -0.92 17.27
C PHE A 169 -3.32 -1.73 16.86
N ALA A 170 -4.29 -1.10 16.17
CA ALA A 170 -5.50 -1.77 15.70
C ALA A 170 -5.17 -2.80 14.62
N ILE A 171 -4.26 -2.45 13.69
CA ILE A 171 -3.89 -3.32 12.56
C ILE A 171 -3.25 -4.64 13.02
N ARG A 172 -2.62 -4.68 14.21
CA ARG A 172 -2.03 -5.91 14.78
C ARG A 172 -3.06 -7.01 15.04
N MET A 173 -4.34 -6.67 15.06
CA MET A 173 -5.45 -7.59 15.29
C MET A 173 -6.30 -7.82 14.04
N GLN A 174 -5.92 -7.26 12.88
CA GLN A 174 -6.65 -7.38 11.63
C GLN A 174 -6.25 -8.65 10.85
N ALA A 175 -6.62 -8.76 9.58
CA ALA A 175 -6.24 -9.93 8.78
C ALA A 175 -4.77 -9.85 8.38
N PHE A 176 -4.22 -10.98 7.92
CA PHE A 176 -2.78 -11.06 7.67
C PHE A 176 -2.35 -10.24 6.45
N ASP A 177 -3.24 -10.00 5.49
CA ASP A 177 -3.02 -9.04 4.40
C ASP A 177 -2.91 -7.60 4.91
N ASP A 178 -3.79 -7.16 5.82
CA ASP A 178 -3.70 -5.83 6.43
C ASP A 178 -2.33 -5.60 7.07
N MET A 179 -1.83 -6.60 7.80
CA MET A 179 -0.51 -6.55 8.43
C MET A 179 0.63 -6.46 7.40
N LEU A 180 0.52 -7.21 6.30
CA LEU A 180 1.58 -7.25 5.28
C LEU A 180 1.64 -5.98 4.43
N TRP A 181 0.54 -5.24 4.27
CA TRP A 181 0.56 -3.91 3.67
C TRP A 181 1.46 -2.94 4.44
N VAL A 182 1.39 -2.97 5.78
CA VAL A 182 2.27 -2.17 6.65
C VAL A 182 3.74 -2.56 6.46
N VAL A 183 4.05 -3.85 6.26
CA VAL A 183 5.42 -4.29 5.99
C VAL A 183 5.95 -3.65 4.71
N LEU A 184 5.19 -3.74 3.61
CA LEU A 184 5.60 -3.18 2.32
C LEU A 184 5.75 -1.65 2.36
N GLU A 185 4.84 -0.97 3.06
CA GLU A 185 4.87 0.49 3.22
C GLU A 185 6.19 0.99 3.81
N TRP A 186 6.58 0.42 4.96
CA TRP A 186 7.75 0.91 5.67
C TRP A 186 9.05 0.46 5.00
N LEU A 187 9.06 -0.67 4.29
CA LEU A 187 10.17 -1.05 3.42
C LEU A 187 10.32 -0.09 2.23
N GLU A 188 9.24 0.30 1.55
CA GLU A 188 9.30 1.29 0.45
C GLU A 188 9.81 2.65 0.94
N SER A 189 9.42 3.05 2.16
CA SER A 189 9.91 4.29 2.79
C SER A 189 11.41 4.23 3.09
N ILE A 190 11.92 3.08 3.56
CA ILE A 190 13.37 2.87 3.75
C ILE A 190 14.12 2.93 2.41
N ARG A 191 13.60 2.25 1.38
CA ARG A 191 14.18 2.28 0.01
C ARG A 191 14.27 3.70 -0.54
N PHE A 192 13.23 4.51 -0.32
CA PHE A 192 13.22 5.92 -0.69
C PHE A 192 14.33 6.68 0.04
N ILE A 193 14.42 6.56 1.37
CA ILE A 193 15.44 7.25 2.18
C ILE A 193 16.84 6.88 1.71
N ASP A 194 17.13 5.60 1.52
CA ASP A 194 18.45 5.12 1.08
C ASP A 194 18.80 5.62 -0.32
N SER A 195 17.85 5.52 -1.27
CA SER A 195 18.04 5.98 -2.65
C SER A 195 18.24 7.48 -2.73
N HIS A 196 17.47 8.27 -1.97
CA HIS A 196 17.56 9.73 -1.98
C HIS A 196 18.85 10.22 -1.33
N SER A 197 19.18 9.67 -0.16
CA SER A 197 20.39 10.01 0.59
C SER A 197 21.63 9.73 -0.26
N SER A 198 21.74 8.52 -0.81
CA SER A 198 22.92 8.10 -1.58
C SER A 198 23.10 8.87 -2.89
N ALA A 199 22.00 9.32 -3.51
CA ALA A 199 22.06 10.00 -4.80
C ALA A 199 22.40 11.50 -4.68
N HIS A 200 21.95 12.17 -3.61
CA HIS A 200 21.93 13.64 -3.57
C HIS A 200 22.66 14.24 -2.37
N HIS A 201 22.97 13.45 -1.35
CA HIS A 201 23.58 13.95 -0.12
C HIS A 201 24.95 13.28 0.09
N ALA A 202 26.02 14.09 0.04
CA ALA A 202 27.38 13.64 0.36
C ALA A 202 27.59 13.35 1.87
N GLY A 203 26.57 13.63 2.69
CA GLY A 203 26.48 13.33 4.12
C GLY A 203 25.12 12.72 4.47
N SER A 204 24.68 12.84 5.72
CA SER A 204 23.40 12.28 6.16
C SER A 204 22.23 13.21 5.82
N TRP A 205 21.32 12.76 4.95
CA TRP A 205 20.00 13.39 4.80
C TRP A 205 19.18 13.11 6.05
N HIS A 206 18.49 14.12 6.57
CA HIS A 206 17.76 14.02 7.85
C HIS A 206 16.76 12.85 7.90
N GLY A 207 16.25 12.38 6.76
CA GLY A 207 15.37 11.21 6.69
C GLY A 207 16.00 9.91 7.19
N GLN A 208 17.33 9.78 7.17
CA GLN A 208 18.03 8.57 7.67
C GLN A 208 17.73 8.26 9.13
N GLN A 209 17.39 9.25 9.95
CA GLN A 209 17.02 9.05 11.36
C GLN A 209 15.74 8.22 11.53
N PHE A 210 14.90 8.11 10.49
CA PHE A 210 13.64 7.36 10.52
C PHE A 210 13.79 5.91 10.04
N ILE A 211 14.95 5.52 9.50
CA ILE A 211 15.17 4.12 9.09
C ILE A 211 14.96 3.14 10.26
N PRO A 212 15.54 3.36 11.47
CA PRO A 212 15.32 2.43 12.58
C PRO A 212 13.85 2.23 13.01
N PRO A 213 13.05 3.29 13.25
CA PRO A 213 11.63 3.07 13.61
C PRO A 213 10.80 2.45 12.48
N PHE A 214 11.09 2.77 11.21
CA PHE A 214 10.40 2.16 10.07
C PHE A 214 10.74 0.67 9.95
N ALA A 215 12.02 0.32 10.09
CA ALA A 215 12.48 -1.07 10.09
C ALA A 215 11.85 -1.85 11.25
N HIS A 216 11.80 -1.24 12.44
CA HIS A 216 11.15 -1.83 13.60
C HIS A 216 9.66 -2.16 13.33
N ARG A 217 8.90 -1.22 12.76
CA ARG A 217 7.49 -1.45 12.41
C ARG A 217 7.34 -2.56 11.37
N ALA A 218 8.14 -2.54 10.30
CA ALA A 218 8.13 -3.59 9.28
C ALA A 218 8.38 -4.98 9.89
N ARG A 219 9.39 -5.10 10.79
CA ARG A 219 9.67 -6.37 11.47
C ARG A 219 8.52 -6.85 12.34
N VAL A 220 7.97 -5.98 13.20
CA VAL A 220 6.87 -6.37 14.12
C VAL A 220 5.68 -6.90 13.34
N PHE A 221 5.28 -6.21 12.26
CA PHE A 221 4.17 -6.65 11.43
C PHE A 221 4.48 -7.92 10.63
N TYR A 222 5.71 -8.09 10.14
CA TYR A 222 6.12 -9.32 9.48
C TYR A 222 6.08 -10.53 10.42
N ASP A 223 6.59 -10.39 11.64
CA ASP A 223 6.58 -11.45 12.64
C ASP A 223 5.14 -11.82 13.04
N LEU A 224 4.26 -10.82 13.21
CA LEU A 224 2.83 -11.06 13.45
C LEU A 224 2.18 -11.81 12.30
N ALA A 225 2.43 -11.39 11.06
CA ALA A 225 1.86 -11.99 9.86
C ALA A 225 2.35 -13.43 9.61
N THR A 226 3.58 -13.76 10.01
CA THR A 226 4.17 -15.10 9.83
C THR A 226 3.30 -16.21 10.41
N GLN A 227 2.48 -15.92 11.42
CA GLN A 227 1.52 -16.87 12.01
C GLN A 227 0.43 -17.35 11.04
N GLY A 228 0.19 -16.62 9.95
CA GLY A 228 -0.78 -17.00 8.93
C GLY A 228 -0.32 -18.12 8.02
N TRP A 229 0.98 -18.41 7.97
CA TRP A 229 1.53 -19.50 7.16
C TRP A 229 1.39 -20.84 7.87
N ASP A 230 0.86 -21.85 7.18
CA ASP A 230 0.86 -23.22 7.67
C ASP A 230 1.05 -24.23 6.54
N TRP A 231 1.64 -25.39 6.85
CA TRP A 231 1.89 -26.47 5.90
C TRP A 231 0.82 -27.55 5.88
N ARG A 232 -0.16 -27.48 6.78
CA ARG A 232 -1.18 -28.53 6.97
C ARG A 232 -2.31 -28.35 5.97
N LEU A 233 -2.83 -27.13 5.87
CA LEU A 233 -3.92 -26.79 4.98
C LEU A 233 -3.34 -26.49 3.61
N CYS A 234 -3.91 -27.12 2.59
CA CYS A 234 -3.60 -26.89 1.18
C CYS A 234 -2.12 -27.12 0.81
N GLY A 235 -1.39 -27.90 1.61
CA GLY A 235 0.03 -28.14 1.42
C GLY A 235 0.92 -26.90 1.60
N GLY A 236 0.41 -25.85 2.24
CA GLY A 236 1.10 -24.56 2.36
C GLY A 236 0.16 -23.36 2.27
N GLY A 237 0.77 -22.18 2.23
CA GLY A 237 0.08 -20.92 1.99
C GLY A 237 -0.33 -20.20 3.26
N MET A 238 -0.59 -18.90 3.10
CA MET A 238 -1.15 -18.02 4.10
C MET A 238 -2.67 -18.17 4.14
N THR A 239 -3.21 -18.37 5.35
CA THR A 239 -4.64 -18.12 5.60
C THR A 239 -4.87 -16.62 5.62
N TRP A 240 -6.03 -16.16 5.12
CA TRP A 240 -6.35 -14.73 5.09
C TRP A 240 -6.53 -14.13 6.49
N ASN A 241 -7.46 -14.67 7.27
CA ASN A 241 -7.82 -14.16 8.59
C ASN A 241 -7.91 -15.33 9.57
N PRO A 242 -7.22 -15.28 10.73
CA PRO A 242 -7.21 -16.38 11.69
C PRO A 242 -8.56 -16.57 12.40
N ARG A 243 -9.47 -15.59 12.33
CA ARG A 243 -10.79 -15.61 12.99
C ARG A 243 -11.91 -16.19 12.12
N LEU A 244 -11.65 -16.40 10.83
CA LEU A 244 -12.64 -16.88 9.87
C LEU A 244 -12.37 -18.34 9.46
N LEU A 245 -13.31 -18.93 8.71
CA LEU A 245 -13.06 -20.22 8.06
C LEU A 245 -11.82 -20.11 7.15
N PRO A 246 -11.00 -21.18 7.05
CA PRO A 246 -9.81 -21.13 6.23
C PRO A 246 -10.12 -20.70 4.79
N TYR A 247 -9.53 -19.57 4.42
CA TYR A 247 -9.54 -19.05 3.08
C TYR A 247 -8.10 -18.72 2.69
N LYS A 248 -7.57 -19.44 1.71
CA LYS A 248 -6.23 -19.21 1.14
C LYS A 248 -6.43 -18.32 -0.09
N ASN A 249 -6.38 -17.00 0.10
CA ASN A 249 -6.58 -16.05 -0.99
C ASN A 249 -5.26 -15.70 -1.69
N ALA A 250 -5.35 -15.19 -2.91
CA ALA A 250 -4.20 -14.77 -3.69
C ALA A 250 -3.49 -13.59 -2.98
N ILE A 251 -4.24 -12.55 -2.58
CA ILE A 251 -3.64 -11.32 -2.06
C ILE A 251 -2.73 -11.54 -0.84
N THR A 252 -3.17 -12.29 0.18
CA THR A 252 -2.36 -12.52 1.39
C THR A 252 -1.10 -13.33 1.06
N ASN A 253 -1.19 -14.27 0.12
CA ASN A 253 -0.05 -15.07 -0.30
C ASN A 253 0.95 -14.29 -1.16
N GLU A 254 0.47 -13.46 -2.09
CA GLU A 254 1.30 -12.58 -2.89
C GLU A 254 2.01 -11.54 -2.02
N LEU A 255 1.30 -10.96 -1.07
CA LEU A 255 1.87 -10.06 -0.06
C LEU A 255 2.93 -10.77 0.77
N TRP A 256 2.70 -12.01 1.20
CA TRP A 256 3.69 -12.77 1.96
C TRP A 256 4.97 -13.02 1.15
N ILE A 257 4.85 -13.39 -0.12
CA ILE A 257 6.00 -13.60 -1.01
C ILE A 257 6.76 -12.29 -1.20
N THR A 258 6.05 -11.22 -1.55
CA THR A 258 6.63 -9.91 -1.83
C THR A 258 7.26 -9.31 -0.59
N ALA A 259 6.58 -9.33 0.55
CA ALA A 259 7.11 -8.83 1.82
C ALA A 259 8.31 -9.66 2.26
N SER A 260 8.28 -10.98 2.13
CA SER A 260 9.42 -11.83 2.48
C SER A 260 10.65 -11.50 1.63
N VAL A 261 10.52 -11.33 0.31
CA VAL A 261 11.69 -11.01 -0.51
C VAL A 261 12.17 -9.57 -0.33
N GLN A 262 11.28 -8.61 -0.04
CA GLN A 262 11.67 -7.25 0.30
C GLN A 262 12.31 -7.17 1.70
N MET A 263 11.85 -7.97 2.68
CA MET A 263 12.55 -8.13 3.95
C MET A 263 13.96 -8.71 3.74
N TYR A 264 14.17 -9.54 2.71
CA TYR A 264 15.52 -10.00 2.38
C TYR A 264 16.39 -8.89 1.77
N LEU A 265 15.84 -8.10 0.84
CA LEU A 265 16.61 -7.15 0.03
C LEU A 265 16.78 -5.77 0.70
N ASP A 266 15.74 -5.28 1.36
CA ASP A 266 15.59 -3.87 1.76
C ASP A 266 15.59 -3.66 3.28
N PHE A 267 15.28 -4.69 4.09
CA PHE A 267 15.27 -4.55 5.54
C PHE A 267 16.70 -4.38 6.10
N PRO A 268 17.01 -3.29 6.82
CA PRO A 268 18.36 -3.02 7.31
C PRO A 268 18.72 -3.83 8.57
N GLY A 269 17.78 -4.59 9.12
CA GLY A 269 17.87 -5.15 10.47
C GLY A 269 17.16 -4.26 11.49
N ASP A 270 16.89 -4.82 12.67
CA ASP A 270 16.28 -4.09 13.78
C ASP A 270 17.05 -4.34 15.09
N ALA A 271 17.59 -3.25 15.63
CA ALA A 271 18.28 -3.27 16.92
C ALA A 271 17.31 -3.21 18.11
N ASN A 272 16.03 -2.88 17.89
CA ASN A 272 15.03 -2.85 18.94
C ASN A 272 14.41 -4.25 19.16
N HIS A 273 14.74 -4.83 20.31
CA HIS A 273 14.31 -6.17 20.71
C HIS A 273 12.84 -6.25 21.14
N SER A 274 12.22 -5.13 21.53
CA SER A 274 10.86 -5.15 22.07
C SER A 274 9.85 -4.82 20.99
N PRO A 275 8.81 -5.64 20.76
CA PRO A 275 7.72 -5.33 19.83
C PRO A 275 6.79 -4.19 20.31
N PHE A 276 7.02 -3.68 21.53
CA PHE A 276 6.14 -2.71 22.19
C PHE A 276 6.86 -1.49 22.79
N ILE A 277 8.19 -1.51 22.94
CA ILE A 277 8.96 -0.49 23.69
C ILE A 277 10.34 -0.25 23.06
N SER A 278 10.99 0.86 23.38
CA SER A 278 12.38 1.14 22.99
C SER A 278 13.39 0.21 23.68
N ALA A 279 14.55 -0.01 23.04
CA ALA A 279 15.62 -0.87 23.58
C ALA A 279 16.16 -0.39 24.96
N GLU A 280 16.03 0.90 25.29
CA GLU A 280 16.47 1.47 26.58
C GLU A 280 15.58 1.07 27.76
N ASP A 281 14.32 0.71 27.49
CA ASP A 281 13.35 0.23 28.48
C ASP A 281 13.30 -1.31 28.56
N THR A 282 14.14 -2.02 27.80
CA THR A 282 14.31 -3.46 27.98
C THR A 282 14.81 -3.67 29.40
N PRO A 283 14.04 -4.33 30.30
CA PRO A 283 14.47 -4.48 31.67
C PRO A 283 15.84 -5.16 31.67
N LYS A 284 16.80 -4.60 32.41
CA LYS A 284 18.08 -5.26 32.73
C LYS A 284 17.87 -6.64 33.37
N GLU A 285 16.64 -7.04 33.66
CA GLU A 285 16.22 -8.34 34.17
C GLU A 285 16.36 -9.49 33.16
N CYS A 286 16.62 -9.22 31.87
CA CYS A 286 17.08 -10.30 30.98
C CYS A 286 18.50 -10.81 31.35
N LEU A 287 19.23 -10.09 32.21
CA LEU A 287 20.50 -10.55 32.78
C LEU A 287 20.34 -11.29 34.12
N SER A 288 19.14 -11.33 34.71
CA SER A 288 18.88 -11.96 36.02
C SER A 288 18.00 -13.21 35.98
N THR A 289 17.32 -13.51 34.86
CA THR A 289 16.51 -14.74 34.69
C THR A 289 16.78 -15.42 33.32
N PRO A 290 17.80 -16.30 33.23
CA PRO A 290 18.20 -16.93 31.96
C PRO A 290 17.07 -17.68 31.22
N ASP A 291 16.19 -18.37 31.95
CA ASP A 291 15.15 -19.25 31.38
C ASP A 291 14.04 -18.48 30.63
N LEU A 292 13.72 -17.25 31.05
CA LEU A 292 12.69 -16.42 30.39
C LEU A 292 13.21 -15.80 29.08
N CYS A 293 14.48 -15.43 29.03
CA CYS A 293 15.12 -14.92 27.81
C CYS A 293 15.39 -16.07 26.83
N GLU A 294 15.72 -17.28 27.30
CA GLU A 294 15.83 -18.45 26.43
C GLU A 294 14.50 -18.77 25.76
N HIS A 295 13.37 -18.67 26.46
CA HIS A 295 12.05 -18.90 25.87
C HIS A 295 11.63 -17.79 24.88
N PHE A 296 11.90 -16.51 25.20
CA PHE A 296 11.59 -15.38 24.31
C PHE A 296 12.49 -15.35 23.07
N GLN A 297 13.80 -15.61 23.21
CA GLN A 297 14.75 -15.75 22.08
C GLN A 297 14.57 -17.05 21.28
N ALA A 298 13.93 -18.07 21.86
CA ALA A 298 13.54 -19.29 21.15
C ALA A 298 12.27 -19.12 20.29
N THR A 299 11.46 -18.09 20.55
CA THR A 299 10.39 -17.70 19.63
C THR A 299 10.94 -16.85 18.50
N ASP A 300 10.35 -16.98 17.30
CA ASP A 300 10.77 -16.19 16.13
C ASP A 300 10.70 -14.67 16.37
N PHE A 301 9.82 -14.21 17.29
CA PHE A 301 9.64 -12.81 17.69
C PHE A 301 10.85 -12.19 18.42
N GLY A 302 11.66 -13.00 19.10
CA GLY A 302 12.81 -12.54 19.88
C GLY A 302 14.15 -12.69 19.16
N ARG A 303 14.18 -13.36 17.99
CA ARG A 303 15.42 -13.60 17.25
C ARG A 303 15.76 -12.38 16.40
N GLN A 304 16.93 -11.77 16.64
CA GLN A 304 17.41 -10.67 15.80
C GLN A 304 17.66 -11.17 14.38
N ARG A 305 16.90 -10.63 13.43
CA ARG A 305 17.10 -10.86 11.99
C ARG A 305 17.88 -9.68 11.43
N GLY A 306 19.00 -9.99 10.79
CA GLY A 306 19.87 -9.01 10.16
C GLY A 306 19.47 -8.74 8.71
N LYS A 307 20.14 -7.77 8.08
CA LYS A 307 20.07 -7.56 6.63
C LYS A 307 20.46 -8.85 5.89
N TYR A 308 19.69 -9.23 4.87
CA TYR A 308 19.87 -10.47 4.10
C TYR A 308 19.74 -11.77 4.91
N ASP A 309 18.92 -11.82 5.96
CA ASP A 309 18.65 -13.07 6.69
C ASP A 309 18.04 -14.13 5.74
N PRO A 310 18.65 -15.33 5.62
CA PRO A 310 18.22 -16.35 4.66
C PRO A 310 16.79 -16.84 4.88
N ILE A 311 16.20 -16.67 6.07
CA ILE A 311 14.81 -17.07 6.32
C ILE A 311 13.83 -16.32 5.43
N PHE A 312 14.06 -15.02 5.21
CA PHE A 312 13.21 -14.17 4.39
C PHE A 312 13.21 -14.63 2.94
N ARG A 313 14.41 -14.94 2.40
CA ARG A 313 14.55 -15.53 1.06
C ARG A 313 13.84 -16.88 0.96
N GLN A 314 14.01 -17.75 1.96
CA GLN A 314 13.40 -19.08 1.95
C GLN A 314 11.87 -19.01 2.02
N ASN A 315 11.32 -18.10 2.84
CA ASN A 315 9.89 -17.88 2.94
C ASN A 315 9.29 -17.41 1.61
N ALA A 316 9.98 -16.50 0.91
CA ALA A 316 9.56 -16.04 -0.41
C ALA A 316 9.57 -17.18 -1.45
N ILE A 317 10.61 -18.01 -1.46
CA ILE A 317 10.72 -19.18 -2.36
C ILE A 317 9.58 -20.17 -2.08
N ASN A 318 9.39 -20.56 -0.81
CA ASN A 318 8.34 -21.48 -0.40
C ASN A 318 6.94 -20.95 -0.76
N GLY A 319 6.70 -19.66 -0.51
CA GLY A 319 5.45 -18.98 -0.85
C GLY A 319 5.17 -19.05 -2.35
N TYR A 320 6.18 -18.72 -3.17
CA TYR A 320 6.01 -18.73 -4.63
C TYR A 320 5.85 -20.13 -5.20
N GLU A 321 6.64 -21.10 -4.74
CA GLU A 321 6.50 -22.50 -5.15
C GLU A 321 5.10 -23.02 -4.83
N TRP A 322 4.55 -22.69 -3.66
CA TRP A 322 3.16 -23.05 -3.34
C TRP A 322 2.17 -22.35 -4.28
N LEU A 323 2.27 -21.02 -4.44
CA LEU A 323 1.33 -20.23 -5.25
C LEU A 323 1.33 -20.67 -6.73
N ALA A 324 2.49 -21.01 -7.28
CA ALA A 324 2.63 -21.50 -8.64
C ALA A 324 1.99 -22.87 -8.86
N ASN A 325 1.93 -23.72 -7.82
CA ASN A 325 1.48 -25.11 -7.94
C ASN A 325 0.04 -25.35 -7.44
N ILE A 326 -0.55 -24.44 -6.65
CA ILE A 326 -1.90 -24.63 -6.07
C ILE A 326 -3.03 -24.48 -7.11
N GLY A 327 -2.74 -23.93 -8.30
CA GLY A 327 -3.74 -23.73 -9.35
C GLY A 327 -4.58 -22.46 -9.17
N MET A 328 -4.00 -21.39 -8.64
CA MET A 328 -4.67 -20.10 -8.40
C MET A 328 -4.93 -19.27 -9.68
N ARG A 329 -4.49 -19.72 -10.85
CA ARG A 329 -4.71 -19.00 -12.12
C ARG A 329 -5.88 -19.62 -12.90
N ASN A 330 -6.70 -18.77 -13.50
CA ASN A 330 -7.78 -19.17 -14.41
C ASN A 330 -7.26 -19.45 -15.84
N GLU A 331 -8.17 -19.76 -16.77
CA GLU A 331 -7.83 -20.07 -18.17
C GLU A 331 -7.20 -18.90 -18.95
N GLN A 332 -7.41 -17.66 -18.49
CA GLN A 332 -6.78 -16.47 -19.05
C GLN A 332 -5.36 -16.24 -18.48
N GLY A 333 -4.94 -17.08 -17.53
CA GLY A 333 -3.67 -16.94 -16.82
C GLY A 333 -3.65 -15.80 -15.80
N LEU A 334 -4.83 -15.37 -15.33
CA LEU A 334 -5.00 -14.36 -14.28
C LEU A 334 -5.20 -15.05 -12.93
N TYR A 335 -4.66 -14.46 -11.87
CA TYR A 335 -4.90 -14.93 -10.50
C TYR A 335 -6.35 -14.67 -10.09
N THR A 336 -7.01 -15.74 -9.65
CA THR A 336 -8.34 -15.70 -9.04
C THR A 336 -8.24 -15.28 -7.58
N ASP A 337 -9.37 -15.06 -6.91
CA ASP A 337 -9.38 -14.49 -5.56
C ASP A 337 -8.83 -15.45 -4.50
N GLY A 338 -9.17 -16.75 -4.57
CA GLY A 338 -8.71 -17.68 -3.55
C GLY A 338 -9.39 -19.03 -3.55
N PHE A 339 -9.09 -19.81 -2.50
CA PHE A 339 -9.70 -21.10 -2.24
C PHE A 339 -10.28 -21.20 -0.83
N HIS A 340 -11.50 -21.71 -0.74
CA HIS A 340 -12.01 -22.36 0.46
C HIS A 340 -11.66 -23.86 0.47
N ILE A 341 -11.69 -24.43 1.67
CA ILE A 341 -11.70 -25.88 1.88
C ILE A 341 -13.16 -26.31 1.99
N ARG A 342 -13.66 -27.03 0.98
CA ARG A 342 -15.04 -27.51 0.94
C ARG A 342 -15.37 -28.32 2.20
N ASP A 343 -16.55 -28.09 2.75
CA ASP A 343 -17.08 -28.78 3.95
C ASP A 343 -16.23 -28.64 5.23
N TYR A 344 -15.23 -27.74 5.25
CA TYR A 344 -14.36 -27.58 6.42
C TYR A 344 -15.14 -27.20 7.68
N ARG A 345 -16.25 -26.48 7.54
CA ARG A 345 -17.12 -26.06 8.66
C ARG A 345 -17.64 -27.26 9.46
N THR A 346 -17.89 -28.39 8.82
CA THR A 346 -18.41 -29.62 9.44
C THR A 346 -17.34 -30.70 9.62
N ASN A 347 -16.24 -30.67 8.85
CA ASN A 347 -15.16 -31.65 8.93
C ASN A 347 -13.76 -31.00 8.90
N HIS A 348 -13.18 -30.80 10.07
CA HIS A 348 -11.88 -30.13 10.25
C HIS A 348 -10.67 -31.04 9.95
N SER A 349 -10.92 -32.29 9.53
CA SER A 349 -9.87 -33.19 9.03
C SER A 349 -9.52 -32.94 7.56
N LEU A 350 -10.37 -32.19 6.84
CA LEU A 350 -10.15 -31.84 5.44
C LEU A 350 -9.03 -30.80 5.33
N THR A 351 -8.16 -30.99 4.35
CA THR A 351 -6.99 -30.13 4.14
C THR A 351 -6.82 -29.68 2.69
N THR A 352 -7.68 -30.09 1.76
CA THR A 352 -7.51 -29.77 0.34
C THR A 352 -8.25 -28.49 -0.04
N CYS A 353 -7.55 -27.50 -0.58
CA CYS A 353 -8.16 -26.33 -1.23
C CYS A 353 -8.81 -26.78 -2.55
N ASN A 354 -10.14 -26.75 -2.63
CA ASN A 354 -10.90 -27.35 -3.75
C ASN A 354 -12.16 -26.56 -4.13
N GLU A 355 -12.37 -25.39 -3.54
CA GLU A 355 -13.44 -24.46 -3.87
C GLU A 355 -12.84 -23.11 -4.22
N ARG A 356 -12.50 -22.95 -5.50
CA ARG A 356 -11.88 -21.73 -6.04
C ARG A 356 -12.94 -20.67 -6.29
N ASN A 357 -12.68 -19.45 -5.84
CA ASN A 357 -13.46 -18.29 -6.23
C ASN A 357 -12.83 -17.66 -7.48
N GLU A 358 -13.52 -17.72 -8.61
CA GLU A 358 -13.02 -17.24 -9.92
C GLU A 358 -12.97 -15.71 -10.06
N MET A 359 -13.32 -14.94 -9.01
CA MET A 359 -13.19 -13.48 -9.06
C MET A 359 -11.75 -13.06 -9.36
N VAL A 360 -11.63 -12.05 -10.21
CA VAL A 360 -10.35 -11.47 -10.59
C VAL A 360 -10.37 -10.01 -10.19
N TYR A 361 -9.35 -9.61 -9.42
CA TYR A 361 -9.10 -8.22 -9.05
C TYR A 361 -7.73 -7.81 -9.58
N SER A 362 -7.58 -6.54 -9.96
CA SER A 362 -6.32 -6.09 -10.59
C SER A 362 -5.11 -6.17 -9.66
N TYR A 363 -5.29 -5.98 -8.35
CA TYR A 363 -4.21 -6.03 -7.37
C TYR A 363 -3.57 -7.43 -7.19
N ASN A 364 -4.35 -8.52 -7.34
CA ASN A 364 -3.86 -9.91 -7.38
C ASN A 364 -3.02 -10.20 -8.65
N GLN A 365 -2.94 -9.25 -9.58
CA GLN A 365 -2.06 -9.37 -10.74
C GLN A 365 -0.81 -8.50 -10.57
N GLY A 366 -0.80 -7.66 -9.55
CA GLY A 366 0.19 -6.62 -9.30
C GLY A 366 1.21 -7.03 -8.28
N VAL A 367 0.77 -7.33 -7.05
CA VAL A 367 1.65 -7.51 -5.89
C VAL A 367 2.76 -8.52 -6.16
N ILE A 368 2.42 -9.64 -6.79
CA ILE A 368 3.39 -10.68 -7.12
C ILE A 368 4.50 -10.23 -8.08
N LEU A 369 4.29 -9.19 -8.90
CA LEU A 369 5.29 -8.71 -9.85
C LEU A 369 6.55 -8.20 -9.14
N SER A 370 6.41 -7.43 -8.08
CA SER A 370 7.60 -7.03 -7.29
C SER A 370 8.22 -8.23 -6.57
N GLY A 371 7.40 -9.20 -6.13
CA GLY A 371 7.89 -10.44 -5.53
C GLY A 371 8.75 -11.26 -6.49
N LEU A 372 8.29 -11.45 -7.73
CA LEU A 372 9.00 -12.14 -8.80
C LEU A 372 10.32 -11.46 -9.15
N ARG A 373 10.31 -10.12 -9.26
CA ARG A 373 11.52 -9.35 -9.49
C ARG A 373 12.52 -9.52 -8.34
N GLY A 374 12.06 -9.42 -7.10
CA GLY A 374 12.89 -9.63 -5.92
C GLY A 374 13.44 -11.05 -5.83
N LEU A 375 12.63 -12.06 -6.18
CA LEU A 375 13.03 -13.47 -6.17
C LEU A 375 14.14 -13.73 -7.19
N TRP A 376 14.06 -13.14 -8.38
CA TRP A 376 15.16 -13.17 -9.34
C TRP A 376 16.43 -12.56 -8.73
N GLU A 377 16.34 -11.39 -8.10
CA GLU A 377 17.52 -10.73 -7.51
C GLU A 377 18.11 -11.52 -6.34
N ALA A 378 17.27 -12.20 -5.56
CA ALA A 378 17.68 -12.99 -4.40
C ALA A 378 18.28 -14.36 -4.76
N THR A 379 17.99 -14.90 -5.96
CA THR A 379 18.32 -16.29 -6.34
C THR A 379 19.06 -16.45 -7.66
N GLY A 380 19.04 -15.43 -8.53
CA GLY A 380 19.56 -15.48 -9.88
C GLY A 380 18.68 -16.26 -10.87
N ASN A 381 17.55 -16.82 -10.42
CA ASN A 381 16.70 -17.62 -11.29
C ASN A 381 15.84 -16.74 -12.22
N ALA A 382 16.15 -16.76 -13.52
CA ALA A 382 15.48 -15.94 -14.53
C ALA A 382 14.03 -16.38 -14.82
N THR A 383 13.58 -17.57 -14.38
CA THR A 383 12.19 -18.01 -14.60
C THR A 383 11.19 -17.07 -13.94
N TYR A 384 11.53 -16.50 -12.77
CA TYR A 384 10.67 -15.52 -12.09
C TYR A 384 10.39 -14.29 -12.97
N LEU A 385 11.36 -13.85 -13.78
CA LEU A 385 11.14 -12.75 -14.72
C LEU A 385 10.23 -13.17 -15.88
N GLU A 386 10.38 -14.39 -16.39
CA GLU A 386 9.51 -14.91 -17.45
C GLU A 386 8.06 -15.04 -16.98
N ASP A 387 7.84 -15.54 -15.77
CA ASP A 387 6.50 -15.64 -15.15
C ASP A 387 5.85 -14.25 -15.01
N GLY A 388 6.65 -13.23 -14.67
CA GLY A 388 6.19 -11.84 -14.59
C GLY A 388 5.83 -11.26 -15.97
N TYR A 389 6.63 -11.53 -17.01
CA TYR A 389 6.30 -11.08 -18.37
C TYR A 389 5.02 -11.72 -18.90
N GLU A 390 4.81 -13.00 -18.59
CA GLU A 390 3.58 -13.72 -18.96
C GLU A 390 2.37 -13.10 -18.28
N LEU A 391 2.42 -12.89 -16.96
CA LEU A 391 1.33 -12.28 -16.20
C LEU A 391 0.98 -10.88 -16.72
N ILE A 392 1.97 -10.02 -16.95
CA ILE A 392 1.74 -8.68 -17.52
C ILE A 392 1.10 -8.79 -18.90
N GLY A 393 1.54 -9.74 -19.73
CA GLY A 393 0.95 -10.01 -21.03
C GLY A 393 -0.53 -10.40 -20.93
N ASN A 394 -0.87 -11.27 -19.98
CA ASN A 394 -2.24 -11.71 -19.71
C ASN A 394 -3.12 -10.56 -19.23
N VAL A 395 -2.65 -9.73 -18.30
CA VAL A 395 -3.38 -8.53 -17.83
C VAL A 395 -3.64 -7.56 -18.98
N ILE A 396 -2.62 -7.23 -19.78
CA ILE A 396 -2.79 -6.32 -20.92
C ILE A 396 -3.84 -6.87 -21.89
N LYS A 397 -3.80 -8.17 -22.19
CA LYS A 397 -4.79 -8.85 -23.04
C LYS A 397 -6.19 -8.79 -22.41
N ALA A 398 -6.30 -8.99 -21.10
CA ALA A 398 -7.56 -8.97 -20.34
C ALA A 398 -8.22 -7.58 -20.24
N THR A 399 -7.50 -6.52 -20.62
CA THR A 399 -8.11 -5.18 -20.82
C THR A 399 -8.71 -4.97 -22.21
N GLY A 400 -8.60 -5.95 -23.12
CA GLY A 400 -8.99 -5.79 -24.53
C GLY A 400 -7.99 -4.97 -25.35
N TRP A 401 -6.73 -4.85 -24.91
CA TRP A 401 -5.72 -4.05 -25.60
C TRP A 401 -5.52 -4.51 -27.05
N LYS A 402 -5.76 -3.59 -27.99
CA LYS A 402 -5.69 -3.81 -29.46
C LYS A 402 -6.67 -4.86 -30.00
N THR A 403 -7.70 -5.23 -29.24
CA THR A 403 -8.83 -5.99 -29.78
C THR A 403 -9.62 -5.08 -30.74
N ARG A 404 -9.76 -5.50 -32.01
CA ARG A 404 -10.51 -4.75 -33.04
C ARG A 404 -11.95 -5.21 -33.19
N LYS A 405 -12.22 -6.46 -32.80
CA LYS A 405 -13.56 -7.04 -32.84
C LYS A 405 -14.21 -6.74 -31.51
N ASP A 406 -15.25 -5.90 -31.53
CA ASP A 406 -16.01 -5.51 -30.35
C ASP A 406 -15.14 -4.87 -29.25
N PRO A 407 -14.75 -3.59 -29.41
CA PRO A 407 -13.88 -2.90 -28.46
C PRO A 407 -14.54 -2.69 -27.08
N ASP A 408 -15.86 -2.81 -27.00
CA ASP A 408 -16.67 -2.58 -25.82
C ASP A 408 -16.83 -3.83 -24.95
N LYS A 409 -16.65 -5.01 -25.54
CA LYS A 409 -16.69 -6.28 -24.83
C LYS A 409 -15.73 -6.30 -23.63
N TRP A 410 -16.23 -6.80 -22.50
CA TRP A 410 -15.42 -7.11 -21.32
C TRP A 410 -14.46 -8.27 -21.60
N HIS A 411 -13.18 -8.10 -21.23
CA HIS A 411 -12.12 -9.07 -21.47
C HIS A 411 -11.53 -9.70 -20.20
N GLY A 412 -12.17 -9.51 -19.05
CA GLY A 412 -11.74 -10.05 -17.74
C GLY A 412 -11.27 -8.98 -16.77
N LEU A 413 -10.57 -7.95 -17.26
CA LEU A 413 -10.04 -6.82 -16.47
C LEU A 413 -10.26 -5.48 -17.17
N GLY A 414 -11.32 -5.39 -17.98
CA GLY A 414 -11.71 -4.17 -18.69
C GLY A 414 -12.00 -4.36 -20.18
N SER A 415 -12.18 -3.23 -20.84
CA SER A 415 -12.44 -3.10 -22.27
C SER A 415 -11.65 -1.91 -22.84
N ARG A 416 -11.56 -1.79 -24.17
CA ARG A 416 -10.84 -0.70 -24.86
C ARG A 416 -9.37 -0.50 -24.43
N GLY A 417 -8.74 -1.52 -23.84
CA GLY A 417 -7.39 -1.43 -23.31
C GLY A 417 -7.26 -0.71 -21.96
N ILE A 418 -8.37 -0.41 -21.29
CA ILE A 418 -8.41 0.30 -20.01
C ILE A 418 -8.59 -0.72 -18.89
N LEU A 419 -7.64 -0.77 -17.96
CA LEU A 419 -7.73 -1.58 -16.75
C LEU A 419 -8.91 -1.09 -15.92
N THR A 420 -9.84 -1.98 -15.62
CA THR A 420 -11.13 -1.67 -15.01
C THR A 420 -11.45 -2.74 -13.97
N GLU A 421 -11.93 -2.33 -12.79
CA GLU A 421 -12.52 -3.26 -11.82
C GLU A 421 -13.93 -3.61 -12.24
N ARG A 422 -14.39 -4.84 -11.95
CA ARG A 422 -15.76 -5.29 -12.29
C ARG A 422 -16.84 -4.32 -11.81
N CYS A 423 -16.64 -3.68 -10.67
CA CYS A 423 -17.56 -2.75 -10.02
C CYS A 423 -17.49 -1.29 -10.55
N ASP A 424 -16.51 -0.94 -11.39
CA ASP A 424 -16.34 0.44 -11.86
C ASP A 424 -17.53 0.92 -12.73
N PRO A 425 -18.02 0.15 -13.73
CA PRO A 425 -19.07 0.63 -14.63
C PRO A 425 -20.40 0.91 -13.92
N SER A 426 -20.77 0.08 -12.94
CA SER A 426 -21.96 0.25 -12.09
C SER A 426 -21.78 1.34 -11.03
N GLY A 427 -20.54 1.76 -10.75
CA GLY A 427 -20.24 2.66 -9.63
C GLY A 427 -20.43 2.01 -8.26
N SER A 428 -20.44 0.67 -8.19
CA SER A 428 -20.71 -0.09 -6.96
C SER A 428 -19.45 -0.52 -6.20
N CYS A 429 -18.27 -0.01 -6.59
CA CYS A 429 -17.04 -0.35 -5.88
C CYS A 429 -17.08 0.14 -4.43
N ASN A 430 -16.82 -0.78 -3.51
CA ASN A 430 -16.57 -0.48 -2.13
C ASN A 430 -15.21 0.24 -1.97
N GLN A 431 -14.83 0.52 -0.73
CA GLN A 431 -13.58 1.20 -0.42
C GLN A 431 -12.33 0.45 -0.89
N ASP A 432 -12.30 -0.87 -0.71
CA ASP A 432 -11.21 -1.73 -1.17
C ASP A 432 -11.07 -1.66 -2.71
N GLY A 433 -12.17 -1.85 -3.44
CA GLY A 433 -12.20 -1.89 -4.90
C GLY A 433 -11.64 -0.63 -5.55
N GLN A 434 -11.85 0.53 -4.92
CA GLN A 434 -11.33 1.81 -5.42
C GLN A 434 -9.80 1.93 -5.34
N THR A 435 -9.07 1.07 -4.59
CA THR A 435 -7.60 1.13 -4.48
C THR A 435 -6.86 0.15 -5.41
N PHE A 436 -7.52 -0.93 -5.87
CA PHE A 436 -6.86 -2.09 -6.50
C PHE A 436 -6.01 -1.74 -7.73
N LYS A 437 -6.55 -0.97 -8.70
CA LYS A 437 -5.82 -0.65 -9.95
C LYS A 437 -4.50 0.08 -9.69
N GLY A 438 -4.43 0.90 -8.64
CA GLY A 438 -3.21 1.64 -8.28
C GLY A 438 -2.10 0.71 -7.82
N ILE A 439 -2.47 -0.34 -7.08
CA ILE A 439 -1.54 -1.33 -6.54
C ILE A 439 -0.86 -2.04 -7.71
N PHE A 440 -1.64 -2.43 -8.72
CA PHE A 440 -1.11 -3.02 -9.94
C PHE A 440 -0.01 -2.16 -10.59
N PHE A 441 -0.28 -0.87 -10.81
CA PHE A 441 0.71 0.01 -11.45
C PHE A 441 1.94 0.26 -10.57
N HIS A 442 1.80 0.31 -9.25
CA HIS A 442 2.93 0.45 -8.33
C HIS A 442 3.90 -0.73 -8.48
N HIS A 443 3.38 -1.96 -8.44
CA HIS A 443 4.22 -3.16 -8.56
C HIS A 443 4.70 -3.43 -9.99
N LEU A 444 3.96 -3.00 -11.02
CA LEU A 444 4.44 -3.02 -12.41
C LEU A 444 5.69 -2.14 -12.59
N ILE A 445 5.72 -0.96 -11.96
CA ILE A 445 6.92 -0.10 -11.96
C ILE A 445 8.08 -0.87 -11.32
N ALA A 446 7.88 -1.41 -10.11
CA ALA A 446 8.92 -2.13 -9.38
C ALA A 446 9.50 -3.30 -10.19
N PHE A 447 8.65 -4.09 -10.86
CA PHE A 447 9.12 -5.17 -11.72
C PHE A 447 9.96 -4.67 -12.91
N CYS A 448 9.53 -3.59 -13.56
CA CYS A 448 10.15 -3.03 -14.76
C CYS A 448 11.31 -2.04 -14.53
N GLU A 449 11.75 -1.83 -13.28
CA GLU A 449 12.97 -1.09 -12.98
C GLU A 449 14.18 -1.77 -13.66
N SER A 450 15.26 -1.02 -13.95
CA SER A 450 16.46 -1.62 -14.54
C SER A 450 17.03 -2.74 -13.68
N LEU A 451 17.45 -3.85 -14.29
CA LEU A 451 18.16 -4.91 -13.56
C LEU A 451 19.57 -4.44 -13.21
N PRO A 452 20.05 -4.64 -11.97
CA PRO A 452 21.42 -4.27 -11.59
C PRO A 452 22.43 -5.13 -12.36
N LEU A 453 23.46 -4.49 -12.95
CA LEU A 453 24.55 -5.17 -13.66
C LEU A 453 25.67 -5.63 -12.72
N GLU A 454 25.62 -5.19 -11.46
CA GLU A 454 26.51 -5.61 -10.38
C GLU A 454 25.65 -6.02 -9.18
N ALA A 455 26.09 -7.04 -8.44
CA ALA A 455 25.35 -7.50 -7.29
C ALA A 455 25.33 -6.38 -6.24
N VAL A 456 24.13 -5.98 -5.80
CA VAL A 456 23.96 -4.97 -4.74
C VAL A 456 24.72 -5.38 -3.47
N LYS A 457 24.71 -6.69 -3.17
CA LYS A 457 25.55 -7.32 -2.16
C LYS A 457 26.15 -8.62 -2.69
N GLU A 458 27.48 -8.64 -2.82
CA GLU A 458 28.23 -9.83 -3.21
C GLU A 458 27.91 -11.02 -2.26
N GLY A 459 27.58 -12.17 -2.85
CA GLY A 459 27.22 -13.40 -2.13
C GLY A 459 25.77 -13.47 -1.62
N SER A 460 25.01 -12.37 -1.64
CA SER A 460 23.61 -12.32 -1.16
C SER A 460 22.61 -11.98 -2.27
N THR A 461 23.01 -11.21 -3.28
CA THR A 461 22.16 -10.82 -4.41
C THR A 461 22.83 -11.17 -5.74
N PHE A 462 22.04 -11.30 -6.79
CA PHE A 462 22.49 -11.62 -8.14
C PHE A 462 22.44 -10.41 -9.05
N ALA A 463 23.39 -10.34 -9.98
CA ALA A 463 23.45 -9.36 -11.04
C ALA A 463 22.88 -9.93 -12.34
N ALA A 464 22.28 -9.09 -13.16
CA ALA A 464 21.94 -9.44 -14.53
C ALA A 464 23.17 -9.41 -15.43
N SER A 465 23.25 -10.36 -16.38
CA SER A 465 24.09 -10.16 -17.55
C SER A 465 23.56 -8.97 -18.37
N ARG A 466 24.42 -8.37 -19.20
CA ARG A 466 24.00 -7.27 -20.08
C ARG A 466 22.86 -7.70 -21.01
N GLU A 467 22.93 -8.92 -21.54
CA GLU A 467 21.91 -9.49 -22.41
C GLU A 467 20.57 -9.65 -21.68
N LEU A 468 20.59 -10.11 -20.41
CA LEU A 468 19.38 -10.24 -19.60
C LEU A 468 18.77 -8.87 -19.30
N ALA A 469 19.59 -7.89 -18.92
CA ALA A 469 19.14 -6.53 -18.64
C ALA A 469 18.53 -5.85 -19.88
N GLU A 470 19.17 -5.98 -21.04
CA GLU A 470 18.65 -5.46 -22.32
C GLU A 470 17.34 -6.15 -22.72
N ARG A 471 17.26 -7.48 -22.57
CA ARG A 471 16.03 -8.24 -22.83
C ARG A 471 14.89 -7.79 -21.92
N HIS A 472 15.18 -7.59 -20.63
CA HIS A 472 14.22 -7.10 -19.65
C HIS A 472 13.71 -5.71 -20.04
N ARG A 473 14.62 -4.78 -20.36
CA ARG A 473 14.26 -3.43 -20.81
C ARG A 473 13.40 -3.46 -22.07
N LYS A 474 13.78 -4.25 -23.08
CA LYS A 474 13.03 -4.40 -24.33
C LYS A 474 11.63 -4.98 -24.13
N LYS A 475 11.44 -5.89 -23.16
CA LYS A 475 10.11 -6.41 -22.79
C LYS A 475 9.28 -5.31 -22.14
N CYS A 476 9.82 -4.63 -21.13
CA CYS A 476 9.11 -3.56 -20.42
C CYS A 476 8.78 -2.35 -21.30
N ASP A 477 9.63 -1.99 -22.27
CA ASP A 477 9.34 -0.89 -23.22
C ASP A 477 8.12 -1.15 -24.11
N LYS A 478 7.76 -2.42 -24.32
CA LYS A 478 6.54 -2.76 -25.08
C LYS A 478 5.26 -2.41 -24.32
N TYR A 479 5.33 -2.34 -22.99
CA TYR A 479 4.17 -2.00 -22.15
C TYR A 479 3.92 -0.48 -22.10
N THR A 480 4.91 0.36 -22.43
CA THR A 480 4.82 1.83 -22.32
C THR A 480 3.57 2.40 -22.99
N ALA A 481 3.19 1.90 -24.17
CA ALA A 481 2.01 2.40 -24.88
C ALA A 481 0.70 2.14 -24.11
N TRP A 482 0.58 0.97 -23.47
CA TRP A 482 -0.60 0.60 -22.69
C TRP A 482 -0.63 1.34 -21.34
N VAL A 483 0.52 1.53 -20.69
CA VAL A 483 0.64 2.33 -19.46
C VAL A 483 0.23 3.78 -19.72
N VAL A 484 0.76 4.41 -20.79
CA VAL A 484 0.40 5.79 -21.17
C VAL A 484 -1.08 5.91 -21.53
N HIS A 485 -1.67 4.89 -22.16
CA HIS A 485 -3.10 4.86 -22.47
C HIS A 485 -3.96 4.91 -21.20
N ASN A 486 -3.66 4.05 -20.22
CA ASN A 486 -4.37 4.01 -18.94
C ASN A 486 -4.18 5.31 -18.13
N ALA A 487 -2.96 5.85 -18.09
CA ALA A 487 -2.72 7.11 -17.40
C ALA A 487 -3.48 8.29 -18.02
N ARG A 488 -3.62 8.34 -19.37
CA ARG A 488 -4.43 9.34 -20.04
C ARG A 488 -5.91 9.19 -19.73
N ALA A 489 -6.42 7.96 -19.73
CA ALA A 489 -7.80 7.68 -19.35
C ALA A 489 -8.07 8.14 -17.92
N ALA A 490 -7.19 7.80 -16.97
CA ALA A 490 -7.27 8.27 -15.59
C ALA A 490 -7.23 9.80 -15.47
N LEU A 491 -6.29 10.47 -16.14
CA LEU A 491 -6.19 11.94 -16.17
C LEU A 491 -7.45 12.61 -16.71
N GLY A 492 -8.17 11.95 -17.62
CA GLY A 492 -9.44 12.39 -18.18
C GLY A 492 -10.62 12.31 -17.20
N THR A 493 -10.49 11.59 -16.09
CA THR A 493 -11.52 11.52 -15.03
C THR A 493 -11.39 12.60 -13.97
N ARG A 494 -10.46 13.55 -14.12
CA ARG A 494 -10.27 14.59 -13.11
C ARG A 494 -11.41 15.60 -13.14
N ASP A 495 -11.92 15.94 -11.96
CA ASP A 495 -12.87 17.05 -11.83
C ASP A 495 -12.16 18.42 -11.86
N LYS A 496 -12.93 19.50 -11.65
CA LYS A 496 -12.40 20.88 -11.60
C LYS A 496 -11.38 21.11 -10.48
N LYS A 497 -11.38 20.28 -9.43
CA LYS A 497 -10.40 20.31 -8.34
C LYS A 497 -9.18 19.42 -8.61
N GLY A 498 -9.15 18.69 -9.73
CA GLY A 498 -8.09 17.76 -10.07
C GLY A 498 -8.21 16.40 -9.38
N ARG A 499 -9.35 16.08 -8.76
CA ARG A 499 -9.59 14.81 -8.06
C ARG A 499 -9.91 13.70 -9.06
N PHE A 500 -9.22 12.57 -8.95
CA PHE A 500 -9.40 11.44 -9.88
C PHE A 500 -10.67 10.63 -9.59
N GLY A 501 -11.33 10.16 -10.65
CA GLY A 501 -12.42 9.19 -10.59
C GLY A 501 -11.92 7.74 -10.70
N SER A 502 -12.76 6.79 -10.29
CA SER A 502 -12.43 5.35 -10.35
C SER A 502 -12.59 4.75 -11.75
N TRP A 503 -13.61 5.18 -12.49
CA TRP A 503 -13.96 4.59 -13.78
C TRP A 503 -13.31 5.35 -14.95
N TRP A 504 -12.10 4.93 -15.28
CA TRP A 504 -11.29 5.54 -16.35
C TRP A 504 -11.90 5.41 -17.75
N GLY A 505 -12.78 4.42 -17.95
CA GLY A 505 -13.52 4.22 -19.20
C GLY A 505 -14.68 5.21 -19.41
N ALA A 506 -15.11 5.94 -18.38
CA ALA A 506 -16.28 6.82 -18.42
C ALA A 506 -16.16 7.93 -19.49
N ALA A 507 -14.99 8.55 -19.59
CA ALA A 507 -14.75 9.69 -20.49
C ALA A 507 -14.81 9.33 -21.98
N VAL A 508 -14.73 8.03 -22.33
CA VAL A 508 -14.82 7.55 -23.72
C VAL A 508 -16.27 7.26 -24.14
N LYS A 509 -17.24 7.47 -23.24
CA LYS A 509 -18.69 7.33 -23.51
C LYS A 509 -19.38 8.63 -23.92
N SER A 510 -18.76 9.80 -23.71
CA SER A 510 -19.42 11.10 -23.95
C SER A 510 -19.55 11.49 -25.43
N GLU A 511 -19.01 10.70 -26.39
CA GLU A 511 -19.20 10.92 -27.84
C GLU A 511 -20.38 10.13 -28.44
N GLY A 512 -21.13 9.35 -27.66
CA GLY A 512 -22.30 8.64 -28.17
C GLY A 512 -22.96 7.81 -27.08
N VAL A 513 -24.18 8.19 -26.74
CA VAL A 513 -25.06 7.51 -25.78
C VAL A 513 -25.20 6.03 -26.16
N TYR A 514 -24.51 5.17 -25.41
CA TYR A 514 -24.83 3.75 -25.29
C TYR A 514 -24.52 3.35 -23.84
N ASP A 515 -25.56 2.98 -23.10
CA ASP A 515 -25.42 2.22 -21.87
C ASP A 515 -24.48 1.05 -22.17
N VAL A 516 -23.38 0.95 -21.43
CA VAL A 516 -22.81 -0.38 -21.24
C VAL A 516 -23.73 -0.86 -20.16
N ASP A 517 -24.74 -1.61 -20.55
CA ASP A 517 -25.59 -2.26 -19.59
C ASP A 517 -24.64 -2.98 -18.64
N VAL A 518 -24.91 -2.84 -17.34
CA VAL A 518 -24.22 -3.61 -16.29
C VAL A 518 -24.24 -5.12 -16.61
N GLU A 519 -25.18 -5.54 -17.49
CA GLU A 519 -25.34 -6.87 -18.08
C GLU A 519 -24.20 -7.33 -19.01
N ASP A 520 -23.37 -6.44 -19.57
CA ASP A 520 -22.26 -6.82 -20.49
C ASP A 520 -20.98 -7.28 -19.76
N VAL A 521 -20.91 -7.11 -18.44
CA VAL A 521 -19.85 -7.73 -17.63
C VAL A 521 -20.27 -9.16 -17.31
N GLU A 522 -20.05 -10.06 -18.28
CA GLU A 522 -20.40 -11.49 -18.22
C GLU A 522 -20.25 -12.05 -16.79
N ASP A 523 -21.32 -12.65 -16.25
CA ASP A 523 -21.25 -13.43 -15.02
C ASP A 523 -20.31 -14.62 -15.23
N VAL A 524 -19.11 -14.50 -14.67
CA VAL A 524 -18.13 -15.59 -14.65
C VAL A 524 -18.63 -16.64 -13.67
N GLU A 525 -18.92 -17.84 -14.15
CA GLU A 525 -19.35 -18.97 -13.32
C GLU A 525 -18.32 -19.22 -12.19
N GLY A 526 -18.79 -19.28 -10.95
CA GLY A 526 -17.94 -19.47 -9.77
C GLY A 526 -17.21 -18.22 -9.27
N ALA A 527 -17.46 -17.04 -9.85
CA ALA A 527 -16.90 -15.77 -9.40
C ALA A 527 -17.87 -15.06 -8.45
N VAL A 528 -17.52 -15.03 -7.16
CA VAL A 528 -18.28 -14.34 -6.10
C VAL A 528 -17.51 -13.12 -5.60
N ASP A 529 -18.03 -11.92 -5.85
CA ASP A 529 -17.41 -10.66 -5.43
C ASP A 529 -17.63 -10.38 -3.95
N TYR A 530 -16.91 -11.09 -3.07
CA TYR A 530 -17.01 -10.91 -1.61
C TYR A 530 -16.70 -9.48 -1.14
N ARG A 531 -15.99 -8.70 -1.96
CA ARG A 531 -15.64 -7.31 -1.62
C ARG A 531 -16.82 -6.39 -1.84
N ASN A 532 -17.57 -6.54 -2.93
CA ASN A 532 -18.65 -5.63 -3.30
C ASN A 532 -20.07 -6.18 -3.07
N ASP A 533 -20.24 -7.49 -2.80
CA ASP A 533 -21.53 -8.12 -2.51
C ASP A 533 -21.69 -8.47 -1.02
N ALA A 534 -22.42 -7.62 -0.30
CA ALA A 534 -22.75 -7.83 1.11
C ALA A 534 -23.57 -9.11 1.38
N SER A 535 -24.32 -9.63 0.39
CA SER A 535 -25.12 -10.85 0.54
C SER A 535 -24.25 -12.12 0.49
N ALA A 536 -23.11 -12.06 -0.20
CA ALA A 536 -22.10 -13.11 -0.23
C ALA A 536 -21.34 -13.21 1.11
N LEU A 537 -21.07 -12.07 1.75
CA LEU A 537 -20.49 -12.00 3.11
C LEU A 537 -21.44 -12.61 4.15
N GLY A 538 -22.75 -12.36 4.02
CA GLY A 538 -23.77 -12.94 4.91
C GLY A 538 -23.91 -14.47 4.86
N ARG A 539 -23.38 -15.15 3.83
CA ARG A 539 -23.32 -16.63 3.80
C ARG A 539 -22.10 -17.18 4.55
N LEU A 540 -21.06 -16.38 4.73
CA LEU A 540 -19.85 -16.75 5.48
C LEU A 540 -19.96 -16.37 6.96
N ASP A 541 -20.71 -15.32 7.30
CA ASP A 541 -20.51 -14.58 8.56
C ASP A 541 -21.67 -14.55 9.58
N VAL A 542 -22.68 -15.42 9.47
CA VAL A 542 -23.58 -15.63 10.62
C VAL A 542 -22.86 -16.49 11.66
N LEU A 543 -22.02 -15.88 12.51
CA LEU A 543 -22.01 -16.09 13.98
C LEU A 543 -20.83 -15.49 14.80
N LEU A 544 -19.86 -14.71 14.27
CA LEU A 544 -18.74 -14.25 15.12
C LEU A 544 -18.13 -12.87 14.80
N ASP A 545 -18.92 -11.81 14.68
CA ASP A 545 -18.58 -10.53 15.33
C ASP A 545 -19.81 -9.63 15.40
N GLY A 546 -20.04 -9.00 16.56
CA GLY A 546 -21.15 -8.09 16.81
C GLY A 546 -20.93 -6.70 16.19
N HIS A 547 -20.19 -6.60 15.10
CA HIS A 547 -20.06 -5.37 14.34
C HIS A 547 -21.09 -5.43 13.21
N GLU A 548 -22.27 -4.86 13.47
CA GLU A 548 -23.14 -4.40 12.39
C GLU A 548 -22.27 -3.56 11.45
N THR A 549 -22.03 -4.06 10.24
CA THR A 549 -21.60 -3.22 9.13
C THR A 549 -22.67 -2.15 8.98
N ARG A 550 -22.42 -0.98 9.57
CA ARG A 550 -23.12 0.27 9.23
C ARG A 550 -22.67 0.75 7.84
N ASP A 551 -22.65 -0.15 6.87
CA ASP A 551 -22.79 0.17 5.46
C ASP A 551 -24.18 -0.29 5.03
N LYS A 552 -25.19 0.29 5.69
CA LYS A 552 -26.39 0.66 4.96
C LYS A 552 -26.08 1.95 4.19
N GLY A 553 -25.16 1.87 3.25
CA GLY A 553 -25.33 2.62 2.02
C GLY A 553 -26.58 2.07 1.39
N GLY A 554 -27.74 2.59 1.80
CA GLY A 554 -28.96 2.35 1.06
C GLY A 554 -28.64 2.64 -0.40
N PHE A 555 -29.12 1.79 -1.29
CA PHE A 555 -29.46 2.23 -2.63
C PHE A 555 -30.45 3.39 -2.45
N LEU A 556 -29.92 4.59 -2.23
CA LEU A 556 -30.66 5.79 -2.54
C LEU A 556 -30.72 5.74 -4.05
N GLU A 557 -31.88 5.35 -4.53
CA GLU A 557 -32.37 5.48 -5.91
C GLU A 557 -32.38 6.96 -6.39
N ASP A 558 -31.68 7.84 -5.69
CA ASP A 558 -31.68 9.29 -5.76
C ASP A 558 -30.24 9.82 -5.82
N ASP A 559 -29.45 9.45 -6.85
CA ASP A 559 -28.46 10.38 -7.41
C ASP A 559 -28.12 10.13 -8.89
N ILE A 560 -29.15 9.90 -9.71
CA ILE A 560 -29.03 9.98 -11.19
C ILE A 560 -28.97 11.45 -11.63
N THR A 561 -28.38 12.34 -10.82
CA THR A 561 -28.30 13.79 -11.13
C THR A 561 -26.88 14.28 -11.39
N SER A 562 -25.84 13.49 -11.07
CA SER A 562 -24.49 13.85 -11.49
C SER A 562 -24.28 13.61 -12.99
N GLU A 563 -23.95 14.66 -13.72
CA GLU A 563 -23.51 14.59 -15.13
C GLU A 563 -22.23 13.75 -15.30
N ASP A 564 -21.43 13.60 -14.25
CA ASP A 564 -20.17 12.83 -14.27
C ASP A 564 -20.32 11.47 -13.58
N LEU A 565 -20.15 10.41 -14.36
CA LEU A 565 -20.27 9.01 -13.93
C LEU A 565 -19.26 8.63 -12.82
N ASN A 566 -18.20 9.41 -12.62
CA ASN A 566 -17.22 9.20 -11.54
C ASN A 566 -17.66 9.76 -10.18
N ASP A 567 -18.78 10.49 -10.10
CA ASP A 567 -19.34 10.95 -8.83
C ASP A 567 -20.37 9.97 -8.23
N ARG A 568 -20.71 8.89 -8.96
CA ARG A 568 -21.62 7.84 -8.47
C ARG A 568 -20.98 7.00 -7.35
N GLY A 569 -21.81 6.35 -6.55
CA GLY A 569 -21.37 5.49 -5.45
C GLY A 569 -20.56 6.26 -4.41
N ARG A 570 -19.35 5.78 -4.06
CA ARG A 570 -18.43 6.50 -3.17
C ARG A 570 -17.82 7.76 -3.80
N GLY A 571 -17.98 7.95 -5.11
CA GLY A 571 -17.42 9.09 -5.85
C GLY A 571 -15.89 9.13 -5.81
N ARG A 572 -15.33 10.35 -5.73
CA ARG A 572 -13.89 10.63 -5.74
C ARG A 572 -13.31 10.66 -4.33
N THR A 573 -12.54 9.62 -3.99
CA THR A 573 -12.04 9.34 -2.64
C THR A 573 -10.52 9.47 -2.56
N VAL A 574 -9.98 9.29 -1.36
CA VAL A 574 -8.51 9.18 -1.19
C VAL A 574 -7.96 7.98 -1.97
N GLU A 575 -8.71 6.87 -2.05
CA GLU A 575 -8.32 5.70 -2.82
C GLU A 575 -8.25 6.02 -4.32
N THR A 576 -9.30 6.62 -4.91
CA THR A 576 -9.28 6.96 -6.34
C THR A 576 -8.17 7.95 -6.68
N GLN A 577 -7.89 8.89 -5.77
CA GLN A 577 -6.78 9.83 -5.89
C GLN A 577 -5.41 9.12 -5.83
N GLY A 578 -5.22 8.18 -4.90
CA GLY A 578 -4.01 7.37 -4.80
C GLY A 578 -3.79 6.49 -6.03
N VAL A 579 -4.85 5.90 -6.58
CA VAL A 579 -4.80 5.13 -7.82
C VAL A 579 -4.42 6.01 -9.01
N GLY A 580 -4.99 7.22 -9.10
CA GLY A 580 -4.60 8.23 -10.09
C GLY A 580 -3.13 8.61 -9.99
N LEU A 581 -2.62 8.83 -8.77
CA LEU A 581 -1.21 9.11 -8.52
C LEU A 581 -0.31 7.96 -9.01
N SER A 582 -0.66 6.72 -8.69
CA SER A 582 0.13 5.53 -9.06
C SER A 582 0.24 5.32 -10.57
N VAL A 583 -0.85 5.44 -11.33
CA VAL A 583 -0.81 5.26 -12.79
C VAL A 583 -0.09 6.42 -13.50
N VAL A 584 -0.21 7.65 -13.00
CA VAL A 584 0.55 8.79 -13.53
C VAL A 584 2.04 8.64 -13.23
N ARG A 585 2.41 8.11 -12.05
CA ARG A 585 3.79 7.74 -11.72
C ARG A 585 4.31 6.68 -12.69
N ALA A 586 3.50 5.66 -13.01
CA ALA A 586 3.87 4.64 -13.99
C ALA A 586 4.16 5.27 -15.36
N MET A 587 3.30 6.18 -15.81
CA MET A 587 3.54 6.91 -17.05
C MET A 587 4.87 7.68 -17.04
N VAL A 588 5.21 8.37 -15.95
CA VAL A 588 6.50 9.07 -15.81
C VAL A 588 7.68 8.10 -15.94
N GLU A 589 7.69 7.01 -15.17
CA GLU A 589 8.81 6.06 -15.18
C GLU A 589 8.98 5.36 -16.54
N PHE A 590 7.89 4.89 -17.15
CA PHE A 590 7.95 4.23 -18.46
C PHE A 590 8.38 5.16 -19.59
N LEU A 591 8.02 6.45 -19.54
CA LEU A 591 8.52 7.45 -20.51
C LEU A 591 10.00 7.75 -20.28
N ARG A 592 10.44 7.85 -19.02
CA ARG A 592 11.85 8.09 -18.66
C ARG A 592 12.75 6.95 -19.11
N TRP A 593 12.38 5.70 -18.86
CA TRP A 593 13.15 4.53 -19.28
C TRP A 593 13.28 4.43 -20.79
N ARG A 594 12.18 4.64 -21.52
CA ARG A 594 12.19 4.62 -22.99
C ARG A 594 13.13 5.67 -23.58
N ARG A 595 13.14 6.88 -23.02
CA ARG A 595 14.05 7.96 -23.45
C ARG A 595 15.52 7.61 -23.21
N ASN A 596 15.83 6.96 -22.08
CA ASN A 596 17.20 6.56 -21.76
C ASN A 596 17.66 5.39 -22.63
N GLY A 597 16.80 4.40 -22.90
CA GLY A 597 17.12 3.27 -23.79
C GLY A 597 17.37 3.69 -25.24
N SER A 598 16.84 4.84 -25.69
CA SER A 598 17.14 5.42 -27.00
C SER A 598 18.49 6.14 -27.08
N LYS A 599 19.16 6.41 -25.96
CA LYS A 599 20.47 7.10 -25.95
C LYS A 599 21.68 6.17 -26.00
N ASP A 600 21.47 4.87 -25.77
CA ASP A 600 22.53 3.86 -25.81
C ASP A 600 22.61 3.15 -27.19
N VAL A 601 21.95 3.70 -28.23
CA VAL A 601 21.87 3.13 -29.60
C VAL A 601 22.50 4.04 -30.67
N ASP A 602 23.02 5.22 -30.31
CA ASP A 602 23.74 6.11 -31.25
C ASP A 602 25.25 6.15 -30.98
#